data_AF-A0A662M3Y2-F1
#
_entry.id   AF-A0A662M3Y2-F1
#
_cell.length_a   1.000
_cell.length_b   1.000
_cell.length_c   1.000
_cell.angle_alpha   90.00
_cell.angle_beta   90.00
_cell.angle_gamma   90.00
#
_symmetry.space_group_name_H-M   'P 1'
#
loop_
_entity.id
_entity.type
_entity.pdbx_description
1 polymer ?
#
loop_
_entity_poly.entity_id
_entity_poly.type
_entity_poly.pdbx_seq_one_letter_code
_entity_poly.pdbx_strand_id
1 'polypeptide(L)'
;GLQPLVEHKNSHNVDTILVTLDEIYNGNYFSVQGRDDAEKIKYFIKDAIEQWGVKYVMLVGGRHGGVATEKWWCPVRYSNLDDGSDERQFLTDLYFSDIYKYDNGNATFEDWDSNGNGVFAEWKMMSKDMLDMYPDVYVGRLACRNNYEVQKMVEKIITYETTTKNQQWFKRFVGIAGDTYPDDSDPYYEGELATEAAFNYLDGFEADYVWTSNGKLSGEDDIINAISQGAGFLHFSGHGNPMSWATHPPKDDSVWIGIDVTKFPKFSNDGMYPVCIVGGCHNSQFNVSVLNLLKLKNLKTIYYHSTWSPESWGWWMTRKFGGGSIATIANTGYGYGEPGEDCLEVRGRYMELQFFRSYAEGKDMLGETHASGLSYYMNKFPPMDDRIDCKIVQQWELLGDPSLKIGGY
;
A
#
# COMPACT_ATOMS: atom_id res chain seq x y z
N GLY A 1 -7.93 -9.63 -20.05
CA GLY A 1 -8.95 -8.68 -19.56
C GLY A 1 -9.42 -9.11 -18.18
N LEU A 2 -10.29 -8.35 -17.53
CA LEU A 2 -10.74 -8.59 -16.15
C LEU A 2 -11.87 -9.61 -16.01
N GLN A 3 -12.58 -9.93 -17.09
CA GLN A 3 -13.73 -10.83 -17.07
C GLN A 3 -13.48 -12.19 -16.38
N PRO A 4 -12.34 -12.89 -16.56
CA PRO A 4 -12.09 -14.14 -15.83
C PRO A 4 -12.02 -13.97 -14.31
N LEU A 5 -11.59 -12.81 -13.81
CA LEU A 5 -11.57 -12.53 -12.38
C LEU A 5 -12.99 -12.31 -11.84
N VAL A 6 -13.84 -11.62 -12.61
CA VAL A 6 -15.27 -11.46 -12.27
C VAL A 6 -15.94 -12.82 -12.11
N GLU A 7 -15.73 -13.72 -13.08
CA GLU A 7 -16.26 -15.09 -13.05
C GLU A 7 -15.74 -15.89 -11.85
N HIS A 8 -14.45 -15.77 -11.55
CA HIS A 8 -13.82 -16.41 -10.40
C HIS A 8 -14.39 -15.93 -9.06
N LYS A 9 -14.59 -14.61 -8.90
CA LYS A 9 -15.16 -14.04 -7.66
C LYS A 9 -16.61 -14.46 -7.47
N ASN A 10 -17.42 -14.41 -8.54
CA ASN A 10 -18.79 -14.90 -8.52
C ASN A 10 -18.86 -16.40 -8.18
N SER A 11 -17.91 -17.23 -8.64
CA SER A 11 -17.88 -18.65 -8.28
C SER A 11 -17.56 -18.93 -6.80
N HIS A 12 -17.04 -17.92 -6.08
CA HIS A 12 -16.75 -17.99 -4.65
C HIS A 12 -17.71 -17.12 -3.80
N ASN A 13 -18.89 -16.79 -4.35
CA ASN A 13 -19.92 -15.99 -3.70
C ASN A 13 -19.47 -14.56 -3.31
N VAL A 14 -18.56 -13.99 -4.09
CA VAL A 14 -18.23 -12.57 -4.06
C VAL A 14 -18.85 -11.94 -5.31
N ASP A 15 -20.10 -11.47 -5.18
CA ASP A 15 -20.85 -10.86 -6.28
C ASP A 15 -20.06 -9.68 -6.86
N THR A 16 -19.72 -9.79 -8.14
CA THR A 16 -18.78 -8.87 -8.80
C THR A 16 -19.36 -8.32 -10.09
N ILE A 17 -19.26 -6.99 -10.23
CA ILE A 17 -19.58 -6.25 -11.43
C ILE A 17 -18.33 -5.54 -11.95
N LEU A 18 -18.09 -5.61 -13.26
CA LEU A 18 -17.04 -4.84 -13.93
C LEU A 18 -17.64 -3.58 -14.53
N VAL A 19 -17.13 -2.42 -14.12
CA VAL A 19 -17.55 -1.10 -14.62
C VAL A 19 -16.33 -0.36 -15.16
N THR A 20 -16.46 0.17 -16.37
CA THR A 20 -15.44 0.99 -17.04
C THR A 20 -15.61 2.46 -16.69
N LEU A 21 -14.53 3.25 -16.81
CA LEU A 21 -14.59 4.69 -16.57
C LEU A 21 -15.57 5.40 -17.52
N ASP A 22 -15.64 4.98 -18.78
CA ASP A 22 -16.59 5.54 -19.74
C ASP A 22 -18.04 5.29 -19.28
N GLU A 23 -18.35 4.13 -18.70
CA GLU A 23 -19.69 3.88 -18.15
C GLU A 23 -19.99 4.76 -16.94
N ILE A 24 -19.00 5.02 -16.08
CA ILE A 24 -19.13 5.96 -14.96
C ILE A 24 -19.39 7.38 -15.49
N TYR A 25 -18.55 7.88 -16.39
CA TYR A 25 -18.60 9.26 -16.88
C TYR A 25 -19.78 9.56 -17.81
N ASN A 26 -20.32 8.53 -18.47
CA ASN A 26 -21.54 8.65 -19.27
C ASN A 26 -22.82 8.45 -18.45
N GLY A 27 -22.70 8.07 -17.17
CA GLY A 27 -23.85 7.88 -16.28
C GLY A 27 -24.69 6.64 -16.64
N ASN A 28 -24.04 5.57 -17.06
CA ASN A 28 -24.73 4.37 -17.54
C ASN A 28 -25.47 3.62 -16.42
N TYR A 29 -25.04 3.80 -15.16
CA TYR A 29 -25.63 3.16 -13.98
C TYR A 29 -26.25 4.18 -13.02
N PHE A 30 -25.59 5.31 -12.79
CA PHE A 30 -26.01 6.37 -11.86
C PHE A 30 -25.87 7.75 -12.50
N SER A 31 -26.57 8.75 -11.93
CA SER A 31 -26.38 10.13 -12.37
C SER A 31 -24.98 10.63 -12.02
N VAL A 32 -24.28 11.21 -13.01
CA VAL A 32 -22.91 11.68 -12.85
C VAL A 32 -22.89 12.91 -11.94
N GLN A 33 -22.07 12.85 -10.90
CA GLN A 33 -21.79 13.92 -9.94
C GLN A 33 -20.27 14.06 -9.77
N GLY A 34 -19.80 15.20 -9.26
CA GLY A 34 -18.37 15.43 -9.00
C GLY A 34 -17.71 16.41 -9.97
N ARG A 35 -16.75 17.18 -9.44
CA ARG A 35 -16.07 18.31 -10.08
C ARG A 35 -14.95 17.88 -11.04
N ASP A 36 -14.36 16.72 -10.78
CA ASP A 36 -13.30 16.12 -11.59
C ASP A 36 -13.48 14.59 -11.70
N ASP A 37 -12.64 13.94 -12.50
CA ASP A 37 -12.79 12.51 -12.79
C ASP A 37 -12.60 11.60 -11.57
N ALA A 38 -11.75 11.99 -10.62
CA ALA A 38 -11.58 11.22 -9.38
C ALA A 38 -12.78 11.40 -8.44
N GLU A 39 -13.36 12.60 -8.34
CA GLU A 39 -14.58 12.81 -7.55
C GLU A 39 -15.80 12.14 -8.19
N LYS A 40 -15.89 12.07 -9.52
CA LYS A 40 -16.93 11.29 -10.22
C LYS A 40 -16.87 9.81 -9.85
N ILE A 41 -15.68 9.24 -9.77
CA ILE A 41 -15.49 7.85 -9.31
C ILE A 41 -15.92 7.73 -7.84
N LYS A 42 -15.55 8.69 -6.99
CA LYS A 42 -15.95 8.68 -5.57
C LYS A 42 -17.47 8.74 -5.38
N TYR A 43 -18.18 9.59 -6.13
CA TYR A 43 -19.65 9.60 -6.14
C TYR A 43 -20.25 8.30 -6.69
N PHE A 44 -19.66 7.72 -7.74
CA PHE A 44 -20.10 6.43 -8.23
C PHE A 44 -19.98 5.34 -7.16
N ILE A 45 -18.87 5.31 -6.42
CA ILE A 45 -18.65 4.39 -5.31
C ILE A 45 -19.71 4.61 -4.22
N LYS A 46 -19.99 5.86 -3.85
CA LYS A 46 -21.08 6.22 -2.92
C LYS A 46 -22.41 5.61 -3.37
N ASP A 47 -22.81 5.84 -4.62
CA ASP A 47 -24.08 5.32 -5.16
C ASP A 47 -24.08 3.78 -5.23
N ALA A 48 -22.94 3.15 -5.53
CA ALA A 48 -22.78 1.70 -5.54
C ALA A 48 -22.89 1.09 -4.13
N ILE A 49 -22.39 1.76 -3.09
CA ILE A 49 -22.60 1.35 -1.70
C ILE A 49 -24.09 1.41 -1.37
N GLU A 50 -24.75 2.54 -1.64
CA GLU A 50 -26.14 2.78 -1.26
C GLU A 50 -27.15 1.91 -2.02
N GLN A 51 -26.90 1.65 -3.31
CA GLN A 51 -27.87 1.00 -4.19
C GLN A 51 -27.53 -0.47 -4.47
N TRP A 52 -26.25 -0.85 -4.44
CA TRP A 52 -25.82 -2.23 -4.71
C TRP A 52 -25.25 -2.93 -3.47
N GLY A 53 -24.96 -2.21 -2.38
CA GLY A 53 -24.34 -2.79 -1.18
C GLY A 53 -22.87 -3.18 -1.38
N VAL A 54 -22.15 -2.48 -2.27
CA VAL A 54 -20.72 -2.75 -2.54
C VAL A 54 -19.90 -2.61 -1.26
N LYS A 55 -19.04 -3.60 -1.01
CA LYS A 55 -18.08 -3.61 0.10
C LYS A 55 -16.61 -3.51 -0.34
N TYR A 56 -16.32 -3.90 -1.57
CA TYR A 56 -14.96 -3.93 -2.11
C TYR A 56 -14.93 -3.17 -3.44
N VAL A 57 -13.93 -2.30 -3.62
CA VAL A 57 -13.69 -1.57 -4.86
C VAL A 57 -12.26 -1.78 -5.30
N MET A 58 -12.08 -2.51 -6.39
CA MET A 58 -10.76 -2.70 -7.00
C MET A 58 -10.56 -1.69 -8.13
N LEU A 59 -9.65 -0.73 -7.91
CA LEU A 59 -9.25 0.24 -8.94
C LEU A 59 -8.23 -0.42 -9.87
N VAL A 60 -8.45 -0.39 -11.18
CA VAL A 60 -7.53 -1.01 -12.16
C VAL A 60 -7.01 0.05 -13.12
N GLY A 61 -5.72 0.38 -12.98
CA GLY A 61 -5.02 1.32 -13.85
C GLY A 61 -3.96 2.12 -13.09
N GLY A 62 -2.78 2.24 -13.69
CA GLY A 62 -1.68 3.08 -13.23
C GLY A 62 -1.32 4.20 -14.19
N ARG A 63 -0.15 4.81 -13.97
CA ARG A 63 0.39 5.88 -14.83
C ARG A 63 0.75 5.34 -16.22
N HIS A 64 0.26 5.97 -17.28
CA HIS A 64 0.49 5.56 -18.67
C HIS A 64 1.20 6.61 -19.53
N GLY A 65 1.90 7.53 -18.87
CA GLY A 65 2.77 8.49 -19.53
C GLY A 65 2.65 9.88 -18.92
N GLY A 66 2.93 10.89 -19.76
CA GLY A 66 2.88 12.29 -19.39
C GLY A 66 4.19 12.79 -18.77
N VAL A 67 4.89 13.68 -19.46
CA VAL A 67 6.14 14.30 -18.95
C VAL A 67 5.82 15.56 -18.17
N ALA A 68 5.07 16.51 -18.76
CA ALA A 68 4.68 17.74 -18.08
C ALA A 68 3.57 17.50 -17.04
N THR A 69 2.54 16.77 -17.44
CA THR A 69 1.40 16.37 -16.60
C THR A 69 1.23 14.87 -16.72
N GLU A 70 1.06 14.20 -15.59
CA GLU A 70 0.89 12.74 -15.53
C GLU A 70 -0.42 12.32 -16.18
N LYS A 71 -0.42 11.15 -16.82
CA LYS A 71 -1.62 10.56 -17.43
C LYS A 71 -1.92 9.23 -16.76
N TRP A 72 -3.20 8.98 -16.49
CA TRP A 72 -3.68 7.89 -15.64
C TRP A 72 -4.73 7.05 -16.37
N TRP A 73 -4.57 5.72 -16.33
CA TRP A 73 -5.60 4.80 -16.84
C TRP A 73 -6.80 4.76 -15.91
N CYS A 74 -6.56 4.91 -14.62
CA CYS A 74 -7.57 5.11 -13.58
C CYS A 74 -7.15 6.31 -12.73
N PRO A 75 -8.00 7.34 -12.57
CA PRO A 75 -7.69 8.52 -11.77
C PRO A 75 -7.17 8.21 -10.36
N VAL A 76 -6.45 9.19 -9.83
CA VAL A 76 -5.81 9.16 -8.51
C VAL A 76 -6.15 10.44 -7.76
N ARG A 77 -5.97 10.45 -6.44
CA ARG A 77 -6.00 11.67 -5.65
C ARG A 77 -4.62 11.92 -5.03
N TYR A 78 -4.31 13.21 -4.90
CA TYR A 78 -3.15 13.70 -4.16
C TYR A 78 -3.62 14.41 -2.90
N SER A 79 -3.02 14.08 -1.77
CA SER A 79 -3.12 14.88 -0.55
C SER A 79 -2.14 16.05 -0.61
N ASN A 80 -2.56 17.22 -0.13
CA ASN A 80 -1.75 18.44 -0.03
C ASN A 80 -1.38 18.77 1.42
N LEU A 81 -1.42 17.78 2.31
CA LEU A 81 -0.98 17.89 3.69
C LEU A 81 0.51 18.28 3.74
N ASP A 82 0.81 19.37 4.44
CA ASP A 82 2.17 19.86 4.64
C ASP A 82 2.68 19.38 6.01
N ASP A 83 3.54 18.37 5.99
CA ASP A 83 4.18 17.76 7.17
C ASP A 83 5.45 18.51 7.62
N GLY A 84 5.78 19.63 6.97
CA GLY A 84 7.01 20.38 7.22
C GLY A 84 8.26 19.84 6.52
N SER A 85 8.12 18.80 5.69
CA SER A 85 9.20 18.27 4.84
C SER A 85 9.28 18.99 3.49
N ASP A 86 10.13 18.47 2.58
CA ASP A 86 10.19 18.92 1.20
C ASP A 86 9.15 18.24 0.27
N GLU A 87 8.39 17.26 0.78
CA GLU A 87 7.30 16.62 0.04
C GLU A 87 6.04 17.49 0.07
N ARG A 88 5.59 17.92 -1.11
CA ARG A 88 4.45 18.85 -1.25
C ARG A 88 3.11 18.17 -1.43
N GLN A 89 3.12 16.94 -1.93
CA GLN A 89 1.94 16.15 -2.20
C GLN A 89 2.32 14.68 -2.32
N PHE A 90 1.42 13.79 -1.94
CA PHE A 90 1.59 12.36 -2.07
C PHE A 90 0.27 11.70 -2.49
N LEU A 91 0.37 10.53 -3.12
CA LEU A 91 -0.80 9.78 -3.62
C LEU A 91 -1.59 9.19 -2.46
N THR A 92 -2.91 9.11 -2.61
CA THR A 92 -3.77 8.49 -1.60
C THR A 92 -5.02 7.91 -2.24
N ASP A 93 -5.17 6.59 -2.17
CA ASP A 93 -6.43 5.94 -2.52
C ASP A 93 -7.41 5.83 -1.32
N LEU A 94 -6.99 6.23 -0.10
CA LEU A 94 -7.90 6.41 1.05
C LEU A 94 -9.04 7.38 0.69
N TYR A 95 -8.77 8.35 -0.19
CA TYR A 95 -9.79 9.23 -0.77
C TYR A 95 -10.98 8.48 -1.38
N PHE A 96 -10.76 7.31 -2.00
CA PHE A 96 -11.83 6.53 -2.62
C PHE A 96 -12.55 5.60 -1.63
N SER A 97 -12.00 5.37 -0.44
CA SER A 97 -12.60 4.54 0.61
C SER A 97 -13.35 5.33 1.67
N ASP A 98 -12.89 6.54 1.99
CA ASP A 98 -13.55 7.47 2.92
C ASP A 98 -14.66 8.22 2.17
N ILE A 99 -15.91 7.77 2.28
CA ILE A 99 -17.05 8.26 1.49
C ILE A 99 -17.90 9.24 2.29
N TYR A 100 -18.02 9.03 3.59
CA TYR A 100 -18.89 9.78 4.47
C TYR A 100 -18.13 10.37 5.64
N LYS A 101 -18.48 11.59 6.01
CA LYS A 101 -18.18 12.18 7.32
C LYS A 101 -19.42 12.19 8.18
N TYR A 102 -19.22 11.99 9.48
CA TYR A 102 -20.30 11.84 10.43
C TYR A 102 -20.32 13.03 11.41
N ASP A 103 -21.39 13.83 11.36
CA ASP A 103 -21.65 14.89 12.34
C ASP A 103 -22.96 14.62 13.07
N ASN A 104 -22.87 14.41 14.40
CA ASN A 104 -24.02 14.10 15.27
C ASN A 104 -24.90 12.95 14.75
N GLY A 105 -24.28 11.93 14.15
CA GLY A 105 -24.96 10.76 13.58
C GLY A 105 -25.56 10.97 12.19
N ASN A 106 -25.40 12.14 11.58
CA ASN A 106 -25.76 12.37 10.18
C ASN A 106 -24.55 12.16 9.28
N ALA A 107 -24.66 11.23 8.34
CA ALA A 107 -23.67 11.01 7.30
C ALA A 107 -23.84 12.03 6.17
N THR A 108 -22.76 12.69 5.79
CA THR A 108 -22.69 13.56 4.60
C THR A 108 -21.48 13.15 3.76
N PHE A 109 -21.51 13.45 2.45
CA PHE A 109 -20.39 13.12 1.57
C PHE A 109 -19.09 13.82 2.01
N GLU A 110 -18.02 13.05 2.12
CA GLU A 110 -16.68 13.53 2.44
C GLU A 110 -15.91 13.79 1.15
N ASP A 111 -15.70 15.06 0.80
CA ASP A 111 -15.15 15.47 -0.49
C ASP A 111 -13.64 15.78 -0.44
N TRP A 112 -13.06 15.77 0.77
CA TRP A 112 -11.68 16.15 1.09
C TRP A 112 -11.31 17.60 0.72
N ASP A 113 -12.28 18.49 0.54
CA ASP A 113 -12.08 19.92 0.27
C ASP A 113 -13.11 20.73 1.06
N SER A 114 -13.08 20.57 2.37
CA SER A 114 -14.03 21.15 3.32
C SER A 114 -14.10 22.68 3.28
N ASN A 115 -13.07 23.35 2.78
CA ASN A 115 -13.04 24.79 2.59
C ASN A 115 -13.42 25.25 1.16
N GLY A 116 -13.58 24.31 0.22
CA GLY A 116 -14.11 24.53 -1.12
C GLY A 116 -13.17 25.27 -2.06
N ASN A 117 -11.85 25.21 -1.85
CA ASN A 117 -10.87 25.92 -2.67
C ASN A 117 -10.24 25.07 -3.78
N GLY A 118 -10.60 23.79 -3.87
CA GLY A 118 -10.12 22.84 -4.88
C GLY A 118 -8.74 22.23 -4.57
N VAL A 119 -8.22 22.38 -3.35
CA VAL A 119 -6.95 21.82 -2.90
C VAL A 119 -7.21 20.73 -1.88
N PHE A 120 -7.28 19.49 -2.35
CA PHE A 120 -7.72 18.37 -1.53
C PHE A 120 -6.75 18.00 -0.40
N ALA A 121 -7.33 17.69 0.76
CA ALA A 121 -6.66 17.26 1.99
C ALA A 121 -5.50 18.18 2.39
N GLU A 122 -5.65 19.50 2.20
CA GLU A 122 -4.59 20.41 2.59
C GLU A 122 -4.54 20.58 4.11
N TRP A 123 -3.33 20.65 4.65
CA TRP A 123 -3.12 21.08 6.01
C TRP A 123 -1.82 21.87 6.08
N LYS A 124 -1.97 23.17 5.84
CA LYS A 124 -0.93 24.20 5.85
C LYS A 124 -1.10 25.11 7.05
N MET A 125 -0.16 26.03 7.24
CA MET A 125 -0.19 27.00 8.35
C MET A 125 -1.47 27.85 8.40
N MET A 126 -2.03 28.22 7.24
CA MET A 126 -3.16 29.16 7.13
C MET A 126 -4.40 28.58 6.43
N SER A 127 -4.35 27.32 5.99
CA SER A 127 -5.45 26.64 5.31
C SER A 127 -5.45 25.17 5.68
N LYS A 128 -6.60 24.62 6.03
CA LYS A 128 -6.75 23.25 6.52
C LYS A 128 -8.10 22.69 6.08
N ASP A 129 -8.10 21.47 5.57
CA ASP A 129 -9.28 20.65 5.43
C ASP A 129 -9.55 19.83 6.68
N MET A 130 -10.82 19.62 6.99
CA MET A 130 -11.26 18.70 8.02
C MET A 130 -11.74 17.41 7.36
N LEU A 131 -11.09 16.29 7.68
CA LEU A 131 -11.33 14.99 7.07
C LEU A 131 -11.78 13.99 8.14
N ASP A 132 -12.71 13.09 7.78
CA ASP A 132 -13.09 11.94 8.60
C ASP A 132 -12.04 10.83 8.55
N MET A 133 -11.59 10.46 7.33
CA MET A 133 -10.54 9.47 7.04
C MET A 133 -10.88 8.00 7.33
N TYR A 134 -12.03 7.66 7.91
CA TYR A 134 -12.39 6.26 8.14
C TYR A 134 -12.91 5.60 6.84
N PRO A 135 -12.38 4.43 6.43
CA PRO A 135 -12.88 3.73 5.26
C PRO A 135 -14.34 3.24 5.44
N ASP A 136 -15.24 3.65 4.54
CA ASP A 136 -16.61 3.12 4.44
C ASP A 136 -16.72 1.93 3.47
N VAL A 137 -15.72 1.76 2.60
CA VAL A 137 -15.61 0.68 1.62
C VAL A 137 -14.15 0.24 1.47
N TYR A 138 -13.91 -1.04 1.22
CA TYR A 138 -12.56 -1.58 1.13
C TYR A 138 -11.97 -1.35 -0.27
N VAL A 139 -10.95 -0.50 -0.37
CA VAL A 139 -10.30 -0.14 -1.64
C VAL A 139 -8.93 -0.78 -1.76
N GLY A 140 -8.60 -1.24 -2.97
CA GLY A 140 -7.25 -1.62 -3.36
C GLY A 140 -7.02 -1.35 -4.84
N ARG A 141 -5.76 -1.16 -5.23
CA ARG A 141 -5.40 -0.83 -6.61
C ARG A 141 -4.51 -1.88 -7.27
N LEU A 142 -4.91 -2.29 -8.47
CA LEU A 142 -4.00 -2.88 -9.46
C LEU A 142 -3.45 -1.76 -10.35
N ALA A 143 -2.24 -1.28 -10.06
CA ALA A 143 -1.62 -0.14 -10.76
C ALA A 143 -1.09 -0.50 -12.17
N CYS A 144 -1.79 -1.37 -12.88
CA CYS A 144 -1.41 -1.88 -14.19
C CYS A 144 -1.28 -0.77 -15.23
N ARG A 145 -0.19 -0.79 -16.00
CA ARG A 145 0.10 0.20 -17.06
C ARG A 145 -0.26 -0.30 -18.45
N ASN A 146 -0.62 -1.58 -18.59
CA ASN A 146 -0.96 -2.21 -19.86
C ASN A 146 -1.79 -3.48 -19.63
N ASN A 147 -2.37 -4.01 -20.72
CA ASN A 147 -3.21 -5.21 -20.69
C ASN A 147 -2.46 -6.49 -20.27
N TYR A 148 -1.15 -6.55 -20.50
CA TYR A 148 -0.35 -7.72 -20.13
C TYR A 148 -0.21 -7.83 -18.61
N GLU A 149 0.06 -6.73 -17.92
CA GLU A 149 0.05 -6.67 -16.46
C GLU A 149 -1.32 -7.03 -15.88
N VAL A 150 -2.42 -6.53 -16.47
CA VAL A 150 -3.78 -6.91 -16.05
C VAL A 150 -3.98 -8.42 -16.18
N GLN A 151 -3.62 -9.02 -17.32
CA GLN A 151 -3.75 -10.46 -17.50
C GLN A 151 -2.94 -11.23 -16.46
N LYS A 152 -1.70 -10.81 -16.19
CA LYS A 152 -0.84 -11.48 -15.22
C LYS A 152 -1.32 -11.34 -13.78
N MET A 153 -1.86 -10.19 -13.40
CA MET A 153 -2.48 -10.04 -12.09
C MET A 153 -3.73 -10.90 -11.94
N VAL A 154 -4.60 -10.96 -12.95
CA VAL A 154 -5.78 -11.85 -12.95
C VAL A 154 -5.36 -13.32 -12.80
N GLU A 155 -4.39 -13.79 -13.58
CA GLU A 155 -3.85 -15.16 -13.47
C GLU A 155 -3.30 -15.43 -12.06
N LYS A 156 -2.57 -14.46 -11.49
CA LYS A 156 -1.95 -14.56 -10.16
C LYS A 156 -2.97 -14.62 -9.02
N ILE A 157 -3.98 -13.75 -9.06
CA ILE A 157 -5.07 -13.70 -8.06
C ILE A 157 -5.85 -15.01 -8.07
N ILE A 158 -6.29 -15.46 -9.25
CA ILE A 158 -7.03 -16.73 -9.38
C ILE A 158 -6.17 -17.90 -8.90
N THR A 159 -4.89 -17.95 -9.26
CA THR A 159 -3.97 -19.01 -8.80
C THR A 159 -3.83 -19.01 -7.28
N TYR A 160 -3.64 -17.84 -6.66
CA TYR A 160 -3.53 -17.73 -5.22
C TYR A 160 -4.81 -18.21 -4.53
N GLU A 161 -5.97 -17.70 -4.93
CA GLU A 161 -7.25 -18.00 -4.28
C GLU A 161 -7.67 -19.46 -4.46
N THR A 162 -7.25 -20.13 -5.54
CA THR A 162 -7.59 -21.53 -5.81
C THR A 162 -6.61 -22.54 -5.23
N THR A 163 -5.34 -22.19 -5.05
CA THR A 163 -4.30 -23.19 -4.71
C THR A 163 -3.67 -23.01 -3.33
N THR A 164 -3.84 -21.86 -2.67
CA THR A 164 -3.15 -21.54 -1.41
C THR A 164 -3.71 -22.27 -0.19
N LYS A 165 -5.00 -22.63 -0.19
CA LYS A 165 -5.62 -23.20 1.01
C LYS A 165 -4.91 -24.47 1.47
N ASN A 166 -4.62 -24.52 2.77
CA ASN A 166 -3.91 -25.61 3.45
C ASN A 166 -2.47 -25.85 2.95
N GLN A 167 -1.87 -24.94 2.18
CA GLN A 167 -0.48 -25.08 1.77
C GLN A 167 0.47 -24.72 2.91
N GLN A 168 1.53 -25.51 3.08
CA GLN A 168 2.49 -25.31 4.16
C GLN A 168 3.29 -24.02 4.02
N TRP A 169 3.62 -23.61 2.80
CA TRP A 169 4.33 -22.34 2.56
C TRP A 169 3.54 -21.13 3.08
N PHE A 170 2.20 -21.22 3.15
CA PHE A 170 1.38 -20.15 3.67
C PHE A 170 1.60 -19.95 5.18
N LYS A 171 1.98 -21.00 5.92
CA LYS A 171 2.29 -20.91 7.36
C LYS A 171 3.70 -20.38 7.66
N ARG A 172 4.44 -19.93 6.64
CA ARG A 172 5.73 -19.27 6.83
C ARG A 172 5.57 -17.74 6.82
N PHE A 173 6.15 -17.08 7.81
CA PHE A 173 6.35 -15.64 7.89
C PHE A 173 7.81 -15.31 7.61
N VAL A 174 8.08 -14.26 6.85
CA VAL A 174 9.44 -13.77 6.60
C VAL A 174 9.57 -12.33 7.05
N GLY A 175 10.41 -12.09 8.06
CA GLY A 175 10.75 -10.74 8.53
C GLY A 175 12.11 -10.34 7.99
N ILE A 176 12.18 -9.26 7.21
CA ILE A 176 13.41 -8.71 6.61
C ILE A 176 13.67 -7.34 7.21
N ALA A 177 14.71 -7.24 8.02
CA ALA A 177 14.94 -6.05 8.83
C ALA A 177 16.37 -5.94 9.34
N GLY A 178 16.65 -4.82 9.98
CA GLY A 178 17.90 -4.53 10.66
C GLY A 178 17.72 -3.34 11.58
N ASP A 179 18.83 -2.67 11.86
CA ASP A 179 18.87 -1.42 12.60
C ASP A 179 18.34 -0.29 11.70
N THR A 180 17.21 0.32 12.05
CA THR A 180 16.62 1.37 11.19
C THR A 180 17.28 2.71 11.47
N TYR A 181 17.56 3.01 12.72
CA TYR A 181 18.16 4.27 13.13
C TYR A 181 19.45 4.01 13.94
N PRO A 182 20.53 3.53 13.31
CA PRO A 182 21.73 3.13 14.05
C PRO A 182 22.32 4.29 14.84
N ASP A 183 22.42 4.10 16.15
CA ASP A 183 23.10 5.01 17.06
C ASP A 183 23.85 4.19 18.12
N ASP A 184 25.07 4.61 18.46
CA ASP A 184 25.92 3.90 19.43
C ASP A 184 25.22 3.73 20.80
N SER A 185 24.40 4.71 21.18
CA SER A 185 23.70 4.76 22.46
C SER A 185 22.32 4.10 22.44
N ASP A 186 21.80 3.75 21.26
CA ASP A 186 20.53 3.05 21.10
C ASP A 186 20.76 1.52 21.10
N PRO A 187 20.13 0.77 22.03
CA PRO A 187 20.19 -0.69 22.02
C PRO A 187 19.13 -1.35 21.12
N TYR A 188 18.22 -0.59 20.52
CA TYR A 188 17.06 -1.10 19.79
C TYR A 188 17.33 -1.20 18.28
N TYR A 189 16.95 -2.31 17.66
CA TYR A 189 16.95 -2.47 16.21
C TYR A 189 15.50 -2.43 15.73
N GLU A 190 14.98 -1.23 15.46
CA GLU A 190 13.52 -1.00 15.35
C GLU A 190 12.88 -1.83 14.24
N GLY A 191 13.62 -2.10 13.17
CA GLY A 191 13.15 -2.95 12.09
C GLY A 191 12.91 -4.38 12.58
N GLU A 192 13.88 -4.94 13.30
CA GLU A 192 13.81 -6.30 13.81
C GLU A 192 12.68 -6.43 14.83
N LEU A 193 12.58 -5.48 15.78
CA LEU A 193 11.49 -5.40 16.75
C LEU A 193 10.12 -5.36 16.08
N ALA A 194 9.96 -4.58 15.01
CA ALA A 194 8.69 -4.50 14.30
C ALA A 194 8.32 -5.82 13.61
N THR A 195 9.29 -6.50 12.97
CA THR A 195 9.01 -7.80 12.34
C THR A 195 8.73 -8.91 13.34
N GLU A 196 9.37 -8.88 14.52
CA GLU A 196 9.07 -9.81 15.61
C GLU A 196 7.69 -9.55 16.20
N ALA A 197 7.36 -8.28 16.48
CA ALA A 197 6.05 -7.90 17.00
C ALA A 197 4.91 -8.23 16.03
N ALA A 198 5.13 -8.07 14.71
CA ALA A 198 4.19 -8.51 13.68
C ALA A 198 3.97 -10.03 13.72
N PHE A 199 5.04 -10.82 13.84
CA PHE A 199 4.94 -12.27 13.93
C PHE A 199 4.19 -12.75 15.18
N ASN A 200 4.27 -12.03 16.29
CA ASN A 200 3.58 -12.40 17.54
C ASN A 200 2.04 -12.38 17.43
N TYR A 201 1.47 -11.79 16.37
CA TYR A 201 0.04 -11.89 16.06
C TYR A 201 -0.33 -13.15 15.25
N LEU A 202 0.64 -13.89 14.70
CA LEU A 202 0.42 -14.94 13.71
C LEU A 202 0.44 -16.34 14.33
N ASP A 203 -0.65 -16.70 15.00
CA ASP A 203 -0.81 -18.04 15.59
C ASP A 203 -0.70 -19.17 14.55
N GLY A 204 0.16 -20.14 14.87
CA GLY A 204 0.38 -21.32 14.02
C GLY A 204 1.19 -21.05 12.75
N PHE A 205 1.97 -19.96 12.71
CA PHE A 205 2.98 -19.69 11.70
C PHE A 205 4.39 -19.99 12.22
N GLU A 206 5.35 -20.15 11.31
CA GLU A 206 6.78 -20.25 11.59
C GLU A 206 7.50 -19.04 11.00
N ALA A 207 8.36 -18.39 11.79
CA ALA A 207 9.13 -17.23 11.36
C ALA A 207 10.48 -17.62 10.75
N ASP A 208 10.84 -16.94 9.66
CA ASP A 208 12.21 -16.82 9.18
C ASP A 208 12.64 -15.35 9.24
N TYR A 209 13.40 -15.03 10.29
CA TYR A 209 13.96 -13.70 10.51
C TYR A 209 15.27 -13.54 9.73
N VAL A 210 15.20 -12.81 8.62
CA VAL A 210 16.32 -12.44 7.75
C VAL A 210 16.81 -11.08 8.21
N TRP A 211 17.62 -11.10 9.27
CA TRP A 211 18.02 -9.90 10.01
C TRP A 211 19.51 -9.60 9.87
N THR A 212 19.89 -8.34 9.99
CA THR A 212 21.31 -7.96 9.97
C THR A 212 22.01 -8.38 11.26
N SER A 213 21.33 -8.31 12.42
CA SER A 213 21.90 -8.67 13.72
C SER A 213 22.26 -10.16 13.86
N ASN A 214 21.49 -11.04 13.20
CA ASN A 214 21.70 -12.49 13.24
C ASN A 214 22.56 -13.02 12.07
N GLY A 215 23.04 -12.11 11.20
CA GLY A 215 23.89 -12.43 10.07
C GLY A 215 23.21 -13.13 8.89
N LYS A 216 21.87 -13.28 8.91
CA LYS A 216 21.12 -13.82 7.76
C LYS A 216 20.83 -12.79 6.68
N LEU A 217 20.95 -11.50 6.97
CA LEU A 217 20.85 -10.42 5.99
C LEU A 217 22.22 -9.76 5.77
N SER A 218 22.87 -10.13 4.67
CA SER A 218 24.17 -9.59 4.25
C SER A 218 24.12 -8.94 2.86
N GLY A 219 23.09 -9.24 2.06
CA GLY A 219 22.89 -8.64 0.74
C GLY A 219 21.59 -9.06 0.07
N GLU A 220 21.41 -8.60 -1.17
CA GLU A 220 20.20 -8.82 -1.98
C GLU A 220 19.86 -10.32 -2.17
N ASP A 221 20.87 -11.19 -2.26
CA ASP A 221 20.67 -12.62 -2.52
C ASP A 221 20.01 -13.32 -1.32
N ASP A 222 20.24 -12.87 -0.09
CA ASP A 222 19.56 -13.40 1.10
C ASP A 222 18.05 -13.11 1.05
N ILE A 223 17.69 -11.88 0.67
CA ILE A 223 16.30 -11.46 0.44
C ILE A 223 15.65 -12.30 -0.67
N ILE A 224 16.35 -12.45 -1.79
CA ILE A 224 15.88 -13.24 -2.93
C ILE A 224 15.64 -14.69 -2.52
N ASN A 225 16.58 -15.29 -1.80
CA ASN A 225 16.49 -16.68 -1.36
C ASN A 225 15.35 -16.88 -0.37
N ALA A 226 15.17 -15.97 0.59
CA ALA A 226 14.11 -16.07 1.59
C ALA A 226 12.71 -15.93 0.97
N ILE A 227 12.53 -15.00 0.03
CA ILE A 227 11.24 -14.81 -0.67
C ILE A 227 10.97 -15.98 -1.62
N SER A 228 11.99 -16.44 -2.35
CA SER A 228 11.85 -17.51 -3.35
C SER A 228 11.43 -18.86 -2.77
N GLN A 229 11.61 -19.08 -1.47
CA GLN A 229 11.11 -20.25 -0.75
C GLN A 229 9.59 -20.23 -0.50
N GLY A 230 8.91 -19.11 -0.75
CA GLY A 230 7.48 -18.95 -0.49
C GLY A 230 7.16 -18.62 0.96
N ALA A 231 6.16 -17.79 1.18
CA ALA A 231 5.68 -17.38 2.50
C ALA A 231 4.22 -16.94 2.40
N GLY A 232 3.45 -17.06 3.49
CA GLY A 232 2.11 -16.45 3.56
C GLY A 232 2.19 -14.95 3.79
N PHE A 233 3.13 -14.53 4.62
CA PHE A 233 3.37 -13.13 4.97
C PHE A 233 4.85 -12.76 4.84
N LEU A 234 5.08 -11.56 4.35
CA LEU A 234 6.38 -10.96 4.16
C LEU A 234 6.36 -9.56 4.76
N HIS A 235 7.29 -9.26 5.65
CA HIS A 235 7.37 -7.96 6.31
C HIS A 235 8.79 -7.41 6.18
N PHE A 236 8.89 -6.30 5.44
CA PHE A 236 10.10 -5.49 5.37
C PHE A 236 9.97 -4.33 6.35
N SER A 237 10.98 -4.07 7.16
CA SER A 237 10.95 -2.93 8.10
C SER A 237 12.30 -2.20 8.13
N GLY A 238 12.35 -1.03 7.51
CA GLY A 238 13.59 -0.26 7.32
C GLY A 238 13.34 1.06 6.59
N HIS A 239 14.21 1.40 5.65
CA HIS A 239 14.14 2.58 4.79
C HIS A 239 13.70 2.22 3.38
N GLY A 240 13.19 3.22 2.66
CA GLY A 240 12.69 3.03 1.31
C GLY A 240 12.85 4.24 0.42
N ASN A 241 12.80 3.97 -0.87
CA ASN A 241 12.47 4.93 -1.90
C ASN A 241 11.67 4.19 -3.00
N PRO A 242 11.22 4.86 -4.08
CA PRO A 242 10.41 4.22 -5.11
C PRO A 242 11.09 3.07 -5.87
N MET A 243 12.42 2.92 -5.76
CA MET A 243 13.21 1.92 -6.47
C MET A 243 13.81 0.84 -5.55
N SER A 244 13.99 1.13 -4.26
CA SER A 244 14.70 0.23 -3.35
C SER A 244 14.15 0.24 -1.93
N TRP A 245 14.46 -0.82 -1.21
CA TRP A 245 14.32 -0.92 0.23
C TRP A 245 15.68 -1.29 0.83
N ALA A 246 16.02 -0.76 2.00
CA ALA A 246 17.28 -1.07 2.68
C ALA A 246 17.20 -0.85 4.19
N THR A 247 18.18 -1.38 4.91
CA THR A 247 18.39 -1.24 6.36
C THR A 247 19.90 -1.25 6.67
N HIS A 248 20.27 -1.13 7.94
CA HIS A 248 21.64 -1.09 8.40
C HIS A 248 22.00 -2.32 9.25
N PRO A 249 23.29 -2.71 9.28
CA PRO A 249 23.83 -3.52 10.35
C PRO A 249 23.67 -2.83 11.72
N PRO A 250 23.69 -3.60 12.82
CA PRO A 250 23.70 -3.03 14.16
C PRO A 250 24.75 -1.93 14.32
N LYS A 251 24.31 -0.73 14.69
CA LYS A 251 25.17 0.42 15.04
C LYS A 251 26.13 0.86 13.92
N ASP A 252 25.76 0.66 12.66
CA ASP A 252 26.54 1.09 11.50
C ASP A 252 25.67 1.81 10.46
N ASP A 253 25.57 3.13 10.60
CA ASP A 253 24.83 4.01 9.68
C ASP A 253 25.51 4.17 8.30
N SER A 254 26.76 3.71 8.16
CA SER A 254 27.57 3.87 6.95
C SER A 254 27.32 2.78 5.91
N VAL A 255 26.81 1.63 6.33
CA VAL A 255 26.57 0.45 5.49
C VAL A 255 25.08 0.28 5.23
N TRP A 256 24.70 0.21 3.95
CA TRP A 256 23.34 -0.06 3.51
C TRP A 256 23.22 -1.48 2.97
N ILE A 257 22.29 -2.27 3.51
CA ILE A 257 21.96 -3.62 3.03
C ILE A 257 20.51 -3.63 2.56
N GLY A 258 20.25 -4.07 1.33
CA GLY A 258 18.91 -3.99 0.78
C GLY A 258 18.76 -4.61 -0.59
N ILE A 259 17.65 -4.27 -1.25
CA ILE A 259 17.29 -4.75 -2.59
C ILE A 259 16.62 -3.64 -3.40
N ASP A 260 16.91 -3.60 -4.70
CA ASP A 260 16.26 -2.72 -5.66
C ASP A 260 15.47 -3.50 -6.72
N VAL A 261 14.56 -2.81 -7.41
CA VAL A 261 13.66 -3.40 -8.41
C VAL A 261 14.37 -4.13 -9.56
N THR A 262 15.64 -3.82 -9.86
CA THR A 262 16.41 -4.52 -10.91
C THR A 262 16.69 -5.97 -10.54
N LYS A 263 16.59 -6.32 -9.25
CA LYS A 263 16.83 -7.68 -8.75
C LYS A 263 15.57 -8.52 -8.68
N PHE A 264 14.39 -7.90 -8.72
CA PHE A 264 13.11 -8.60 -8.61
C PHE A 264 12.90 -9.68 -9.67
N PRO A 265 13.41 -9.58 -10.92
CA PRO A 265 13.39 -10.69 -11.87
C PRO A 265 13.94 -12.02 -11.32
N LYS A 266 14.83 -11.99 -10.32
CA LYS A 266 15.42 -13.17 -9.69
C LYS A 266 14.48 -13.92 -8.74
N PHE A 267 13.37 -13.34 -8.29
CA PHE A 267 12.39 -14.05 -7.46
C PHE A 267 11.77 -15.24 -8.19
N SER A 268 11.69 -16.39 -7.52
CA SER A 268 11.22 -17.66 -8.11
C SER A 268 10.15 -18.40 -7.29
N ASN A 269 9.45 -17.69 -6.39
CA ASN A 269 8.31 -18.21 -5.62
C ASN A 269 7.00 -18.28 -6.41
N ASP A 270 7.04 -18.90 -7.59
CA ASP A 270 5.83 -19.05 -8.42
C ASP A 270 4.76 -19.88 -7.71
N GLY A 271 3.51 -19.41 -7.72
CA GLY A 271 2.39 -19.99 -6.97
C GLY A 271 2.43 -19.81 -5.44
N MET A 272 3.46 -19.16 -4.88
CA MET A 272 3.66 -18.99 -3.43
C MET A 272 3.81 -17.51 -3.07
N TYR A 273 2.75 -16.75 -3.28
CA TYR A 273 2.80 -15.29 -3.26
C TYR A 273 2.39 -14.73 -1.89
N PRO A 274 3.31 -14.17 -1.07
CA PRO A 274 2.95 -13.60 0.23
C PRO A 274 2.12 -12.33 0.11
N VAL A 275 1.38 -11.99 1.17
CA VAL A 275 0.97 -10.60 1.42
C VAL A 275 2.16 -9.85 2.01
N CYS A 276 2.56 -8.74 1.37
CA CYS A 276 3.77 -8.00 1.70
C CYS A 276 3.44 -6.69 2.42
N ILE A 277 4.01 -6.47 3.61
CA ILE A 277 3.96 -5.22 4.37
C ILE A 277 5.35 -4.58 4.33
N VAL A 278 5.43 -3.28 4.07
CA VAL A 278 6.72 -2.57 3.97
C VAL A 278 6.71 -1.30 4.82
N GLY A 279 7.48 -1.34 5.90
CA GLY A 279 7.98 -0.17 6.61
C GLY A 279 9.15 0.46 5.84
N GLY A 280 8.89 1.63 5.28
CA GLY A 280 9.85 2.40 4.49
C GLY A 280 9.17 3.55 3.74
N CYS A 281 9.97 4.54 3.30
CA CYS A 281 9.46 5.69 2.55
C CYS A 281 9.17 5.34 1.09
N HIS A 282 8.10 5.86 0.52
CA HIS A 282 7.80 5.88 -0.91
C HIS A 282 7.80 4.53 -1.65
N ASN A 283 7.84 3.39 -0.96
CA ASN A 283 7.91 2.09 -1.63
C ASN A 283 6.67 1.85 -2.51
N SER A 284 5.52 2.44 -2.19
CA SER A 284 4.32 2.44 -3.02
C SER A 284 4.09 3.75 -3.78
N GLN A 285 5.09 4.60 -4.01
CA GLN A 285 4.94 5.83 -4.81
C GLN A 285 4.69 5.51 -6.31
N PHE A 286 3.46 5.14 -6.67
CA PHE A 286 3.14 4.54 -7.97
C PHE A 286 2.98 5.56 -9.12
N ASN A 287 3.21 6.85 -8.85
CA ASN A 287 3.36 7.89 -9.89
C ASN A 287 4.78 7.94 -10.49
N VAL A 288 5.77 7.16 -10.06
CA VAL A 288 7.13 7.20 -10.68
C VAL A 288 7.17 6.73 -12.14
N SER A 289 8.18 7.16 -12.91
CA SER A 289 8.34 6.73 -14.31
C SER A 289 9.72 7.05 -14.87
N VAL A 290 10.28 6.19 -15.73
CA VAL A 290 11.51 6.49 -16.50
C VAL A 290 11.38 7.79 -17.31
N LEU A 291 10.17 8.14 -17.75
CA LEU A 291 9.91 9.40 -18.47
C LEU A 291 10.23 10.65 -17.64
N ASN A 292 10.30 10.54 -16.30
CA ASN A 292 10.72 11.65 -15.46
C ASN A 292 12.16 12.10 -15.78
N LEU A 293 13.04 11.23 -16.29
CA LEU A 293 14.40 11.61 -16.72
C LEU A 293 14.40 12.67 -17.85
N LEU A 294 13.29 12.84 -18.57
CA LEU A 294 13.14 13.87 -19.60
C LEU A 294 12.93 15.29 -19.00
N LYS A 295 12.68 15.41 -17.70
CA LYS A 295 12.55 16.69 -16.97
C LYS A 295 13.93 17.26 -16.61
N LEU A 296 14.69 17.67 -17.62
CA LEU A 296 16.12 18.05 -17.49
C LEU A 296 16.41 19.09 -16.38
N LYS A 297 15.48 20.02 -16.12
CA LYS A 297 15.65 21.04 -15.07
C LYS A 297 15.69 20.46 -13.64
N ASN A 298 15.05 19.31 -13.42
CA ASN A 298 14.90 18.68 -12.11
C ASN A 298 15.68 17.35 -12.02
N LEU A 299 16.59 17.07 -12.97
CA LEU A 299 17.20 15.76 -13.14
C LEU A 299 17.96 15.27 -11.89
N LYS A 300 18.66 16.17 -11.18
CA LYS A 300 19.36 15.84 -9.93
C LYS A 300 18.39 15.34 -8.86
N THR A 301 17.31 16.08 -8.62
CA THR A 301 16.25 15.71 -7.67
C THR A 301 15.59 14.39 -8.08
N ILE A 302 15.27 14.22 -9.36
CA ILE A 302 14.66 12.98 -9.87
C ILE A 302 15.55 11.76 -9.61
N TYR A 303 16.85 11.90 -9.86
CA TYR A 303 17.81 10.84 -9.61
C TYR A 303 17.94 10.54 -8.12
N TYR A 304 18.08 11.58 -7.29
CA TYR A 304 18.25 11.47 -5.85
C TYR A 304 17.06 10.78 -5.16
N HIS A 305 15.82 11.19 -5.47
CA HIS A 305 14.61 10.58 -4.91
C HIS A 305 14.15 9.32 -5.68
N SER A 306 14.93 8.83 -6.65
CA SER A 306 14.59 7.65 -7.46
C SER A 306 13.21 7.69 -8.14
N THR A 307 12.66 8.89 -8.39
CA THR A 307 11.34 9.06 -9.04
C THR A 307 11.36 8.69 -10.53
N TRP A 308 12.54 8.35 -11.06
CA TRP A 308 12.73 7.77 -12.37
C TRP A 308 12.51 6.24 -12.42
N SER A 309 12.25 5.59 -11.28
CA SER A 309 11.97 4.16 -11.25
C SER A 309 10.91 3.79 -12.29
N PRO A 310 11.08 2.66 -13.02
CA PRO A 310 10.11 2.27 -14.03
C PRO A 310 8.69 2.21 -13.48
N GLU A 311 8.54 1.64 -12.30
CA GLU A 311 7.32 1.58 -11.48
C GLU A 311 7.73 1.56 -10.01
N SER A 312 6.81 1.74 -9.06
CA SER A 312 7.17 1.72 -7.63
C SER A 312 7.66 0.34 -7.19
N TRP A 313 8.51 0.30 -6.16
CA TRP A 313 9.00 -0.92 -5.53
C TRP A 313 7.85 -1.88 -5.17
N GLY A 314 6.79 -1.34 -4.56
CA GLY A 314 5.61 -2.10 -4.14
C GLY A 314 4.84 -2.66 -5.32
N TRP A 315 4.65 -1.89 -6.40
CA TRP A 315 3.99 -2.42 -7.58
C TRP A 315 4.85 -3.47 -8.29
N TRP A 316 6.17 -3.27 -8.39
CA TRP A 316 7.09 -4.27 -8.92
C TRP A 316 7.02 -5.60 -8.14
N MET A 317 6.89 -5.54 -6.81
CA MET A 317 6.78 -6.71 -5.95
C MET A 317 5.45 -7.43 -6.20
N THR A 318 4.33 -6.69 -6.19
CA THR A 318 2.98 -7.23 -6.43
C THR A 318 2.86 -7.84 -7.82
N ARG A 319 3.28 -7.11 -8.87
CA ARG A 319 3.06 -7.51 -10.26
C ARG A 319 4.16 -8.39 -10.85
N LYS A 320 5.19 -8.76 -10.08
CA LYS A 320 6.24 -9.69 -10.55
C LYS A 320 5.58 -10.95 -11.13
N PHE A 321 5.93 -11.27 -12.37
CA PHE A 321 5.45 -12.46 -13.06
C PHE A 321 6.25 -13.68 -12.58
N GLY A 322 5.56 -14.76 -12.21
CA GLY A 322 6.20 -15.99 -11.74
C GLY A 322 6.93 -15.82 -10.39
N GLY A 323 6.46 -14.94 -9.50
CA GLY A 323 7.04 -14.72 -8.17
C GLY A 323 6.59 -13.40 -7.53
N GLY A 324 7.29 -12.91 -6.51
CA GLY A 324 6.94 -11.68 -5.79
C GLY A 324 5.73 -11.88 -4.87
N SER A 325 4.97 -10.82 -4.58
CA SER A 325 3.82 -10.85 -3.65
C SER A 325 2.47 -10.92 -4.35
N ILE A 326 1.40 -11.28 -3.61
CA ILE A 326 0.01 -11.18 -4.11
C ILE A 326 -0.55 -9.77 -3.95
N ALA A 327 -0.06 -9.06 -2.93
CA ALA A 327 -0.35 -7.67 -2.64
C ALA A 327 0.81 -7.05 -1.87
N THR A 328 0.92 -5.72 -1.95
CA THR A 328 1.89 -4.95 -1.17
C THR A 328 1.21 -3.77 -0.52
N ILE A 329 1.43 -3.59 0.78
CA ILE A 329 0.97 -2.45 1.57
C ILE A 329 2.20 -1.65 2.00
N ALA A 330 2.27 -0.37 1.60
CA ALA A 330 3.40 0.51 1.91
C ALA A 330 3.05 1.99 1.73
N ASN A 331 3.96 2.87 2.16
CA ASN A 331 3.80 4.32 2.01
C ASN A 331 3.94 4.78 0.54
N THR A 332 3.07 5.69 0.10
CA THR A 332 3.21 6.43 -1.17
C THR A 332 4.10 7.67 -1.06
N GLY A 333 4.32 8.18 0.15
CA GLY A 333 5.17 9.33 0.49
C GLY A 333 6.22 9.01 1.57
N TYR A 334 6.72 10.02 2.26
CA TYR A 334 7.63 9.83 3.41
C TYR A 334 7.01 9.01 4.53
N GLY A 335 7.61 7.87 4.85
CA GLY A 335 7.31 7.09 6.04
C GLY A 335 7.95 7.73 7.28
N TYR A 336 7.22 7.71 8.39
CA TYR A 336 7.69 8.25 9.66
C TYR A 336 7.82 7.13 10.68
N GLY A 337 8.92 7.12 11.42
CA GLY A 337 9.17 6.19 12.53
C GLY A 337 9.62 6.96 13.76
N GLU A 338 9.63 6.27 14.89
CA GLU A 338 10.20 6.75 16.15
C GLU A 338 11.36 5.81 16.51
N PRO A 339 12.58 6.31 16.75
CA PRO A 339 13.69 5.48 17.20
C PRO A 339 13.52 5.07 18.67
N GLY A 340 14.19 3.99 19.06
CA GLY A 340 14.27 3.57 20.45
C GLY A 340 13.08 2.73 20.98
N GLU A 341 12.92 2.69 22.30
CA GLU A 341 12.03 1.72 23.01
C GLU A 341 10.55 1.83 22.60
N ASP A 342 10.08 3.05 22.34
CA ASP A 342 8.69 3.32 22.00
C ASP A 342 8.40 3.15 20.50
N CYS A 343 9.36 2.65 19.71
CA CYS A 343 9.21 2.53 18.26
C CYS A 343 7.96 1.74 17.84
N LEU A 344 7.53 0.76 18.65
CA LEU A 344 6.36 -0.06 18.36
C LEU A 344 5.04 0.60 18.75
N GLU A 345 5.05 1.71 19.49
CA GLU A 345 3.83 2.31 20.06
C GLU A 345 3.30 3.48 19.24
N VAL A 346 4.10 4.05 18.35
CA VAL A 346 3.76 5.25 17.57
C VAL A 346 4.17 5.12 16.11
N ARG A 347 3.69 6.06 15.29
CA ARG A 347 4.14 6.28 13.90
C ARG A 347 4.02 5.03 13.01
N GLY A 348 4.78 4.98 11.92
CA GLY A 348 4.69 3.97 10.88
C GLY A 348 4.91 2.55 11.37
N ARG A 349 5.77 2.36 12.39
CA ARG A 349 6.02 1.05 12.98
C ARG A 349 4.78 0.51 13.70
N TYR A 350 4.06 1.34 14.47
CA TYR A 350 2.75 0.93 15.00
C TYR A 350 1.74 0.65 13.89
N MET A 351 1.74 1.43 12.80
CA MET A 351 0.87 1.19 11.63
C MET A 351 1.14 -0.17 10.97
N GLU A 352 2.41 -0.56 10.79
CA GLU A 352 2.80 -1.85 10.21
C GLU A 352 2.19 -3.03 10.97
N LEU A 353 2.08 -2.94 12.30
CA LEU A 353 1.51 -4.00 13.15
C LEU A 353 -0.01 -4.15 12.98
N GLN A 354 -0.71 -3.08 12.59
CA GLN A 354 -2.18 -3.09 12.61
C GLN A 354 -2.78 -4.06 11.59
N PHE A 355 -2.08 -4.32 10.48
CA PHE A 355 -2.49 -5.37 9.53
C PHE A 355 -2.50 -6.75 10.20
N PHE A 356 -1.42 -7.11 10.90
CA PHE A 356 -1.28 -8.40 11.56
C PHE A 356 -2.26 -8.57 12.72
N ARG A 357 -2.45 -7.51 13.51
CA ARG A 357 -3.51 -7.47 14.52
C ARG A 357 -4.88 -7.73 13.92
N SER A 358 -5.21 -7.02 12.85
CA SER A 358 -6.49 -7.18 12.16
C SER A 358 -6.71 -8.61 11.67
N TYR A 359 -5.66 -9.23 11.11
CA TYR A 359 -5.71 -10.62 10.66
C TYR A 359 -5.90 -11.60 11.82
N ALA A 360 -5.19 -11.40 12.94
CA ALA A 360 -5.32 -12.22 14.15
C ALA A 360 -6.73 -12.16 14.77
N GLU A 361 -7.43 -11.06 14.60
CA GLU A 361 -8.82 -10.88 15.02
C GLU A 361 -9.84 -11.55 14.05
N GLY A 362 -9.36 -12.32 13.07
CA GLY A 362 -10.17 -13.14 12.18
C GLY A 362 -10.61 -12.46 10.88
N LYS A 363 -10.09 -11.26 10.57
CA LYS A 363 -10.35 -10.59 9.29
C LYS A 363 -9.42 -11.14 8.23
N ASP A 364 -9.97 -11.94 7.33
CA ASP A 364 -9.21 -12.70 6.34
C ASP A 364 -9.52 -12.30 4.88
N MET A 365 -10.29 -11.23 4.68
CA MET A 365 -10.44 -10.53 3.40
C MET A 365 -9.47 -9.36 3.35
N LEU A 366 -8.58 -9.31 2.35
CA LEU A 366 -7.43 -8.42 2.35
C LEU A 366 -7.75 -6.94 2.57
N GLY A 367 -8.77 -6.42 1.89
CA GLY A 367 -9.21 -5.04 2.03
C GLY A 367 -9.85 -4.74 3.38
N GLU A 368 -10.58 -5.70 3.96
CA GLU A 368 -11.12 -5.57 5.33
C GLU A 368 -9.99 -5.56 6.36
N THR A 369 -8.98 -6.42 6.18
CA THR A 369 -7.79 -6.47 7.05
C THR A 369 -7.03 -5.14 7.02
N HIS A 370 -6.80 -4.59 5.83
CA HIS A 370 -6.12 -3.31 5.63
C HIS A 370 -6.91 -2.13 6.22
N ALA A 371 -8.18 -1.98 5.86
CA ALA A 371 -9.03 -0.86 6.32
C ALA A 371 -9.27 -0.88 7.84
N SER A 372 -9.38 -2.07 8.43
CA SER A 372 -9.47 -2.20 9.89
C SER A 372 -8.17 -1.75 10.56
N GLY A 373 -7.02 -2.07 9.97
CA GLY A 373 -5.73 -1.60 10.46
C GLY A 373 -5.61 -0.07 10.45
N LEU A 374 -6.07 0.59 9.37
CA LEU A 374 -6.18 2.05 9.31
C LEU A 374 -7.06 2.59 10.44
N SER A 375 -8.23 1.98 10.64
CA SER A 375 -9.19 2.38 11.68
C SER A 375 -8.61 2.21 13.09
N TYR A 376 -7.84 1.16 13.35
CA TYR A 376 -7.17 0.94 14.65
C TYR A 376 -6.13 2.00 14.94
N TYR A 377 -5.34 2.37 13.93
CA TYR A 377 -4.40 3.46 14.05
C TYR A 377 -5.11 4.78 14.37
N MET A 378 -6.15 5.13 13.61
CA MET A 378 -6.92 6.36 13.82
C MET A 378 -7.66 6.39 15.16
N ASN A 379 -8.10 5.25 15.68
CA ASN A 379 -8.69 5.19 17.01
C ASN A 379 -7.68 5.51 18.14
N LYS A 380 -6.39 5.18 17.93
CA LYS A 380 -5.31 5.55 18.87
C LYS A 380 -4.81 6.98 18.62
N PHE A 381 -4.73 7.38 17.36
CA PHE A 381 -4.25 8.68 16.89
C PHE A 381 -5.33 9.34 16.03
N PRO A 382 -6.30 10.05 16.66
CA PRO A 382 -7.46 10.57 15.95
C PRO A 382 -7.10 11.44 14.75
N PRO A 383 -7.88 11.35 13.65
CA PRO A 383 -7.72 12.24 12.52
C PRO A 383 -7.72 13.70 12.96
N MET A 384 -6.87 14.48 12.31
CA MET A 384 -6.78 15.93 12.47
C MET A 384 -6.18 16.44 13.79
N ASP A 385 -5.66 15.55 14.67
CA ASP A 385 -4.90 15.91 15.89
C ASP A 385 -3.42 16.19 15.59
N ASP A 386 -2.77 15.34 14.79
CA ASP A 386 -1.36 15.48 14.38
C ASP A 386 -1.19 15.28 12.87
N ARG A 387 -0.34 16.11 12.26
CA ARG A 387 -0.13 16.10 10.80
C ARG A 387 0.59 14.84 10.32
N ILE A 388 1.53 14.33 11.12
CA ILE A 388 2.31 13.15 10.75
C ILE A 388 1.43 11.90 10.84
N ASP A 389 0.62 11.78 11.89
CA ASP A 389 -0.32 10.66 12.03
C ASP A 389 -1.39 10.67 10.93
N CYS A 390 -1.95 11.84 10.57
CA CYS A 390 -2.82 11.97 9.41
C CYS A 390 -2.14 11.49 8.13
N LYS A 391 -0.91 11.93 7.89
CA LYS A 391 -0.16 11.54 6.69
C LYS A 391 0.06 10.03 6.63
N ILE A 392 0.47 9.40 7.74
CA ILE A 392 0.72 7.95 7.81
C ILE A 392 -0.47 7.17 7.31
N VAL A 393 -1.69 7.51 7.74
CA VAL A 393 -2.91 6.81 7.30
C VAL A 393 -3.21 7.10 5.84
N GLN A 394 -3.13 8.36 5.41
CA GLN A 394 -3.47 8.76 4.03
C GLN A 394 -2.58 8.08 2.97
N GLN A 395 -1.32 7.81 3.30
CA GLN A 395 -0.35 7.26 2.34
C GLN A 395 -0.19 5.72 2.41
N TRP A 396 -0.89 5.05 3.32
CA TRP A 396 -0.75 3.61 3.56
C TRP A 396 -1.53 2.80 2.53
N GLU A 397 -0.92 2.63 1.36
CA GLU A 397 -1.57 2.20 0.13
C GLU A 397 -1.64 0.69 -0.02
N LEU A 398 -2.81 0.15 -0.39
CA LEU A 398 -2.99 -1.27 -0.74
C LEU A 398 -2.90 -1.47 -2.26
N LEU A 399 -1.73 -1.94 -2.71
CA LEU A 399 -1.53 -2.40 -4.09
C LEU A 399 -1.88 -3.89 -4.21
N GLY A 400 -3.14 -4.20 -4.46
CA GLY A 400 -3.68 -5.56 -4.57
C GLY A 400 -5.20 -5.60 -4.77
N ASP A 401 -5.76 -6.80 -4.82
CA ASP A 401 -7.22 -7.02 -4.87
C ASP A 401 -7.81 -6.95 -3.44
N PRO A 402 -8.64 -5.95 -3.11
CA PRO A 402 -9.20 -5.81 -1.76
C PRO A 402 -10.18 -6.94 -1.40
N SER A 403 -10.71 -7.66 -2.40
CA SER A 403 -11.60 -8.81 -2.20
C SER A 403 -10.83 -10.15 -2.17
N LEU A 404 -9.50 -10.13 -2.09
CA LEU A 404 -8.69 -11.33 -1.99
C LEU A 404 -8.94 -12.04 -0.65
N LYS A 405 -9.25 -13.35 -0.70
CA LYS A 405 -9.25 -14.20 0.50
C LYS A 405 -7.82 -14.55 0.88
N ILE A 406 -7.30 -13.99 1.98
CA ILE A 406 -5.97 -14.31 2.50
C ILE A 406 -5.92 -15.80 2.85
N GLY A 407 -4.98 -16.53 2.25
CA GLY A 407 -4.85 -17.98 2.39
C GLY A 407 -5.70 -18.82 1.41
N GLY A 408 -6.51 -18.20 0.55
CA GLY A 408 -7.34 -18.87 -0.46
C GLY A 408 -8.61 -19.55 0.07
N TYR A 409 -9.45 -20.02 -0.86
CA TYR A 409 -10.80 -20.57 -0.58
C TYR A 409 -10.85 -22.05 -0.27
#